data_AF-A0A2D4NET8-F1
#
_entry.id   AF-A0A2D4NET8-F1
#
_cell.length_a   1.000
_cell.length_b   1.000
_cell.length_c   1.000
_cell.angle_alpha   90.00
_cell.angle_beta   90.00
_cell.angle_gamma   90.00
#
_symmetry.space_group_name_H-M   'P 1'
#
loop_
_entity.id
_entity.type
_entity.pdbx_description
1 polymer ?
#
loop_
_entity_poly.entity_id
_entity_poly.type
_entity_poly.pdbx_seq_one_letter_code
_entity_poly.pdbx_strand_id
1 'polypeptide(L)'
;LDRTTDHGPQNHKAHLEKLLEYCQTGVKEGAILLYGGRQVCRPGFFMEPTIFTNVEDDMHIAHEESFGPVMIISKFKDGDVDGVLERANRTEYGLASGVFTKDISKALY
;
A
#
# COMPACT_ATOMS: atom_id res chain seq x y z
N LEU A 1 7.76 -24.54 -12.47
CA LEU A 1 8.01 -23.37 -11.61
C LEU A 1 9.43 -22.90 -11.88
N ASP A 2 9.58 -21.63 -12.25
CA ASP A 2 10.89 -21.00 -12.45
C ASP A 2 11.50 -20.63 -11.08
N ARG A 3 12.78 -20.94 -10.88
CA ARG A 3 13.48 -20.76 -9.61
C ARG A 3 13.99 -19.35 -9.40
N THR A 4 14.04 -18.53 -10.45
CA THR A 4 14.48 -17.11 -10.36
C THR A 4 13.31 -16.15 -10.22
N THR A 5 12.08 -16.65 -10.00
CA THR A 5 10.89 -15.80 -9.85
C THR A 5 10.73 -15.32 -8.42
N ASP A 6 10.78 -14.00 -8.23
CA ASP A 6 10.54 -13.35 -6.94
C ASP A 6 9.08 -12.85 -6.78
N HIS A 7 8.38 -12.59 -7.89
CA HIS A 7 7.01 -12.07 -7.88
C HIS A 7 6.10 -12.85 -8.84
N GLY A 8 5.11 -13.53 -8.28
CA GLY A 8 4.17 -14.38 -9.01
C GLY A 8 2.91 -13.66 -9.52
N PRO A 9 1.99 -14.39 -10.17
CA PRO A 9 0.69 -13.84 -10.55
C PRO A 9 -0.21 -13.67 -9.32
N GLN A 10 -1.22 -12.82 -9.48
CA GLN A 10 -2.34 -12.75 -8.55
C GLN A 10 -3.16 -14.05 -8.60
N ASN A 11 -3.89 -14.34 -7.53
CA ASN A 11 -4.54 -15.64 -7.34
C ASN A 11 -5.59 -15.98 -8.43
N HIS A 12 -6.43 -15.02 -8.81
CA HIS A 12 -7.48 -15.20 -9.81
C HIS A 12 -7.86 -13.87 -10.46
N LYS A 13 -8.60 -13.95 -11.59
CA LYS A 13 -8.95 -12.79 -12.42
C LYS A 13 -9.71 -11.69 -11.68
N ALA A 14 -10.74 -12.04 -10.90
CA ALA A 14 -11.55 -11.05 -10.19
C ALA A 14 -10.73 -10.25 -9.16
N HIS A 15 -9.73 -10.89 -8.52
CA HIS A 15 -8.80 -10.19 -7.62
C HIS A 15 -7.94 -9.18 -8.38
N LEU A 16 -7.40 -9.57 -9.54
CA LEU A 16 -6.63 -8.66 -10.39
C LEU A 16 -7.47 -7.45 -10.82
N GLU A 17 -8.71 -7.66 -11.25
CA GLU A 17 -9.60 -6.57 -11.68
C GLU A 17 -9.87 -5.58 -10.53
N LYS A 18 -10.13 -6.08 -9.32
CA LYS A 18 -10.27 -5.24 -8.11
C LYS A 18 -9.02 -4.42 -7.81
N LEU A 19 -7.83 -5.01 -7.95
CA LEU A 19 -6.57 -4.31 -7.73
C LEU A 19 -6.32 -3.18 -8.74
N LEU A 20 -6.70 -3.40 -10.00
CA LEU A 20 -6.62 -2.37 -11.04
C LEU A 20 -7.61 -1.23 -10.77
N GLU A 21 -8.82 -1.55 -10.35
CA GLU A 21 -9.82 -0.55 -9.94
C GLU A 21 -9.36 0.25 -8.72
N TYR A 22 -8.83 -0.43 -7.69
CA TYR A 22 -8.25 0.19 -6.50
C TYR A 22 -7.17 1.22 -6.87
N CYS A 23 -6.25 0.86 -7.77
CA CYS A 23 -5.21 1.80 -8.26
C CYS A 23 -5.81 2.97 -9.04
N GLN A 24 -6.85 2.74 -9.85
CA GLN A 24 -7.54 3.81 -10.56
C GLN A 24 -8.23 4.79 -9.59
N THR A 25 -8.85 4.29 -8.52
CA THR A 25 -9.47 5.12 -7.47
C THR A 25 -8.43 5.99 -6.79
N GLY A 26 -7.28 5.43 -6.37
CA GLY A 26 -6.19 6.21 -5.78
C GLY A 26 -5.71 7.37 -6.65
N VAL A 27 -5.53 7.13 -7.96
CA VAL A 27 -5.15 8.20 -8.91
C VAL A 27 -6.27 9.24 -9.04
N LYS A 28 -7.53 8.83 -9.08
CA LYS A 28 -8.68 9.75 -9.19
C LYS A 28 -8.82 10.65 -7.96
N GLU A 29 -8.48 10.15 -6.78
CA GLU A 29 -8.53 10.89 -5.52
C GLU A 29 -7.31 11.80 -5.29
N GLY A 30 -6.30 11.73 -6.18
CA GLY A 30 -5.16 12.66 -6.18
C GLY A 30 -3.88 12.08 -5.60
N ALA A 31 -3.83 10.80 -5.26
CA ALA A 31 -2.58 10.14 -4.91
C ALA A 31 -1.63 10.08 -6.12
N ILE A 32 -0.33 10.18 -5.88
CA ILE A 32 0.69 10.10 -6.93
C ILE A 32 1.06 8.63 -7.14
N LEU A 33 0.66 8.07 -8.29
CA LEU A 33 1.14 6.77 -8.75
C LEU A 33 2.59 6.90 -9.26
N LEU A 34 3.55 6.53 -8.42
CA LEU A 34 4.97 6.64 -8.73
C LEU A 34 5.46 5.52 -9.67
N TYR A 35 4.92 4.31 -9.49
CA TYR A 35 5.26 3.15 -10.30
C TYR A 35 4.13 2.12 -10.29
N GLY A 36 3.99 1.35 -11.37
CA GLY A 36 3.09 0.21 -11.44
C GLY A 36 1.62 0.59 -11.70
N GLY A 37 0.72 -0.05 -10.97
CA GLY A 37 -0.72 0.17 -11.03
C GLY A 37 -1.41 -0.49 -12.23
N ARG A 38 -0.72 -1.41 -12.92
CA ARG A 38 -1.21 -2.02 -14.17
C ARG A 38 -1.01 -3.53 -14.19
N GLN A 39 -1.74 -4.18 -15.10
CA GLN A 39 -1.51 -5.57 -15.44
C GLN A 39 -0.26 -5.69 -16.31
N VAL A 40 0.62 -6.64 -15.98
CA VAL A 40 1.81 -6.94 -16.80
C VAL A 40 1.35 -7.53 -18.13
N CYS A 41 1.91 -7.05 -19.24
CA CYS A 41 1.57 -7.51 -20.59
C CYS A 41 2.15 -8.92 -20.87
N ARG A 42 1.56 -9.95 -20.25
CA ARG A 42 1.92 -11.37 -20.40
C ARG A 42 0.73 -12.27 -20.05
N PRO A 43 0.75 -13.55 -20.45
CA PRO A 43 -0.28 -14.51 -20.03
C PRO A 43 -0.36 -14.65 -18.50
N GLY A 44 -1.58 -14.85 -18.00
CA GLY A 44 -1.89 -14.99 -16.57
C GLY A 44 -2.34 -13.68 -15.92
N PHE A 45 -2.47 -13.70 -14.59
CA PHE A 45 -3.04 -12.61 -13.81
C PHE A 45 -1.95 -11.79 -13.09
N PHE A 46 -0.93 -11.37 -13.83
CA PHE A 46 0.21 -10.66 -13.25
C PHE A 46 -0.10 -9.16 -13.11
N MET A 47 0.16 -8.61 -11.93
CA MET A 47 0.12 -7.18 -11.67
C MET A 47 1.54 -6.67 -11.36
N GLU A 48 1.86 -5.48 -11.85
CA GLU A 48 3.09 -4.79 -11.48
C GLU A 48 3.09 -4.48 -9.97
N PRO A 49 4.22 -4.68 -9.26
CA PRO A 49 4.42 -4.04 -7.97
C PRO A 49 4.13 -2.54 -8.09
N THR A 50 3.40 -1.97 -7.15
CA THR A 50 2.82 -0.63 -7.27
C THR A 50 3.23 0.24 -6.10
N ILE A 51 3.52 1.52 -6.38
CA ILE A 51 3.92 2.49 -5.35
C ILE A 51 3.07 3.75 -5.50
N PHE A 52 2.32 4.08 -4.44
CA PHE A 52 1.64 5.35 -4.27
C PHE A 52 2.38 6.22 -3.25
N THR A 53 2.43 7.51 -3.54
CA THR A 53 2.96 8.54 -2.64
C THR A 53 1.99 9.71 -2.55
N ASN A 54 2.21 10.61 -1.60
CA ASN A 54 1.33 11.77 -1.37
C ASN A 54 -0.12 11.33 -1.10
N VAL A 55 -0.25 10.29 -0.28
CA VAL A 55 -1.55 9.75 0.14
C VAL A 55 -1.98 10.50 1.39
N GLU A 56 -3.18 11.06 1.34
CA GLU A 56 -3.83 11.73 2.47
C GLU A 56 -4.77 10.78 3.20
N ASP A 57 -5.05 11.06 4.47
CA ASP A 57 -5.75 10.14 5.37
C ASP A 57 -7.21 9.88 5.00
N ASP A 58 -7.84 10.73 4.17
CA ASP A 58 -9.23 10.62 3.73
C ASP A 58 -9.39 9.90 2.39
N MET A 59 -8.29 9.53 1.73
CA MET A 59 -8.32 8.77 0.49
C MET A 59 -8.78 7.33 0.75
N HIS A 60 -9.55 6.76 -0.18
CA HIS A 60 -10.01 5.38 -0.16
C HIS A 60 -8.85 4.40 0.02
N ILE A 61 -7.73 4.64 -0.66
CA ILE A 61 -6.55 3.77 -0.57
C ILE A 61 -5.83 3.86 0.79
N ALA A 62 -6.12 4.85 1.63
CA ALA A 62 -5.59 4.91 3.00
C ALA A 62 -6.39 4.05 3.99
N HIS A 63 -7.64 3.71 3.65
CA HIS A 63 -8.56 2.98 4.53
C HIS A 63 -8.80 1.54 4.08
N GLU A 64 -8.93 1.32 2.78
CA GLU A 64 -9.34 0.03 2.23
C GLU A 64 -8.16 -0.88 1.92
N GLU A 65 -8.33 -2.16 2.20
CA GLU A 65 -7.29 -3.16 2.03
C GLU A 65 -7.21 -3.65 0.58
N SER A 66 -6.05 -3.47 -0.05
CA SER A 66 -5.85 -3.91 -1.45
C SER A 66 -5.69 -5.43 -1.59
N PHE A 67 -5.08 -6.11 -0.60
CA PHE A 67 -4.64 -7.51 -0.71
C PHE A 67 -3.73 -7.80 -1.92
N GLY A 68 -3.01 -6.78 -2.41
CA GLY A 68 -2.10 -6.90 -3.55
C GLY A 68 -0.76 -6.25 -3.31
N PRO A 69 0.14 -6.28 -4.31
CA PRO A 69 1.48 -5.73 -4.22
C PRO A 69 1.48 -4.19 -4.38
N VAL A 70 0.74 -3.49 -3.51
CA VAL A 70 0.56 -2.03 -3.55
C VAL A 70 1.12 -1.40 -2.28
N MET A 71 2.19 -0.61 -2.41
CA MET A 71 2.78 0.18 -1.33
C MET A 71 2.16 1.57 -1.29
N ILE A 72 1.70 2.00 -0.12
CA ILE A 72 0.95 3.24 0.09
C ILE A 72 1.73 4.09 1.09
N ILE A 73 2.17 5.28 0.66
CA ILE A 73 3.14 6.08 1.42
C ILE A 73 2.56 7.48 1.72
N SER A 74 2.45 7.78 3.00
CA SER A 74 2.12 9.09 3.54
C SER A 74 3.31 9.65 4.32
N LYS A 75 3.49 10.98 4.27
CA LYS A 75 4.49 11.66 5.10
C LYS A 75 3.88 12.06 6.44
N PHE A 76 4.71 12.11 7.47
CA PHE A 76 4.39 12.76 8.73
C PHE A 76 5.51 13.76 9.07
N LYS A 77 5.26 14.65 10.03
CA LYS A 77 6.22 15.71 10.39
C LYS A 77 7.35 15.15 11.26
N ASP A 78 8.55 15.70 11.09
CA ASP A 78 9.69 15.31 11.92
C ASP A 78 9.40 15.55 13.41
N GLY A 79 9.62 14.52 14.23
CA GLY A 79 9.38 14.56 15.68
C GLY A 79 7.93 14.38 16.12
N ASP A 80 6.97 14.31 15.20
CA ASP A 80 5.54 14.20 15.50
C ASP A 80 5.11 12.73 15.72
N VAL A 81 5.55 12.14 16.84
CA VAL A 81 5.27 10.74 17.19
C VAL A 81 3.79 10.53 17.49
N ASP A 82 3.19 11.37 18.34
CA ASP A 82 1.77 11.22 18.70
C ASP A 82 0.85 11.45 17.49
N GLY A 83 1.16 12.42 16.62
CA GLY A 83 0.38 12.68 15.41
C GLY A 83 0.43 11.54 14.41
N VAL A 84 1.59 10.88 14.21
CA VAL A 84 1.65 9.69 13.34
C VAL A 84 0.95 8.48 13.98
N LEU A 85 0.99 8.33 15.31
CA LEU A 85 0.26 7.28 16.02
C LEU A 85 -1.26 7.46 15.90
N GLU A 86 -1.77 8.69 16.05
CA GLU A 86 -3.20 8.98 15.90
C GLU A 86 -3.68 8.61 14.48
N ARG A 87 -2.93 9.02 13.45
CA ARG A 87 -3.24 8.69 12.05
C ARG A 87 -3.17 7.18 11.78
N ALA A 88 -2.13 6.50 12.27
CA ALA A 88 -1.97 5.05 12.10
C ALA A 88 -3.09 4.26 12.79
N ASN A 89 -3.59 4.74 13.93
CA ASN A 89 -4.71 4.12 14.66
C ASN A 89 -6.08 4.56 14.15
N ARG A 90 -6.17 5.48 13.18
CA ARG A 90 -7.44 5.94 12.58
C ARG A 90 -7.94 4.96 11.53
N THR A 91 -8.15 3.73 11.96
CA THR A 91 -8.68 2.63 11.18
C THR A 91 -9.51 1.73 12.09
N GLU A 92 -10.53 1.07 11.53
CA GLU A 92 -11.31 0.08 12.28
C GLU A 92 -10.57 -1.26 12.39
N TYR A 93 -9.47 -1.44 11.66
CA TYR A 93 -8.63 -2.63 11.66
C TYR A 93 -7.55 -2.60 12.76
N GLY A 94 -7.02 -3.76 13.13
CA GLY A 94 -6.00 -3.89 14.18
C GLY A 94 -5.20 -5.18 14.14
N LEU A 95 -4.94 -5.71 12.93
CA LEU A 95 -4.32 -7.03 12.74
C LEU A 95 -2.80 -7.04 13.03
N ALA A 96 -2.08 -6.05 12.49
CA ALA A 96 -0.63 -5.95 12.63
C ALA A 96 -0.16 -4.50 12.44
N SER A 97 1.01 -4.17 12.97
CA SER A 97 1.71 -2.91 12.75
C SER A 97 3.23 -3.13 12.82
N GLY A 98 4.02 -2.14 12.39
CA GLY A 98 5.48 -2.21 12.42
C GLY A 98 6.11 -0.82 12.56
N VAL A 99 7.21 -0.74 13.29
CA VAL A 99 7.97 0.49 13.51
C VAL A 99 9.45 0.25 13.18
N PHE A 100 10.05 1.14 12.40
CA PHE A 100 11.48 1.13 12.10
C PHE A 100 12.15 2.34 12.73
N THR A 101 12.94 2.12 13.79
CA THR A 101 13.71 3.17 14.48
C THR A 101 14.94 2.55 15.14
N LYS A 102 16.00 3.35 15.31
CA LYS A 102 17.17 3.00 16.15
C LYS A 102 17.00 3.47 17.61
N ASP A 103 16.01 4.30 17.86
CA ASP A 103 15.70 4.86 19.18
C ASP A 103 14.81 3.88 19.94
N ILE A 104 15.36 3.26 20.98
CA ILE A 104 14.66 2.27 21.81
C ILE A 104 13.47 2.88 22.56
N SER A 105 13.54 4.16 22.93
CA SER A 105 12.44 4.83 23.62
C SER A 105 11.24 4.96 22.67
N LYS A 106 11.46 5.34 21.41
CA LYS A 106 10.37 5.39 20.41
C LYS A 106 9.84 4.01 20.01
N ALA A 107 10.66 2.96 20.13
CA ALA A 107 10.24 1.61 19.81
C ALA A 107 9.31 1.00 20.86
N LEU A 108 9.42 1.44 22.13
CA LEU A 108 8.68 0.91 23.27
C LEU A 108 7.55 1.83 23.77
N TYR A 109 7.52 3.08 23.31
CA TYR A 109 6.50 4.09 23.63
C TYR A 109 5.14 3.70 23.05
#